data_AF-A0AAV4WBC6-F1
#
_entry.id   AF-A0AAV4WBC6-F1
#
_cell.length_a   1.000
_cell.length_b   1.000
_cell.length_c   1.000
_cell.angle_alpha   90.00
_cell.angle_beta   90.00
_cell.angle_gamma   90.00
#
_symmetry.space_group_name_H-M   'P 1'
#
loop_
_entity.id
_entity.type
_entity.pdbx_description
1 polymer ?
#
loop_
_entity_poly.entity_id
_entity_poly.type
_entity_poly.pdbx_seq_one_letter_code
_entity_poly.pdbx_strand_id
1 'polypeptide(L)'
;MLFDECYDKVIKLKAAALETIYTKYPKNNWIHICIDGSKIPDNVEVGVYSELFALYAFLGPFRTNFDLKLEAIIVLIEQISVRTVQFKNIDIFADSLSAIRAIAAHNIAESKIIDSYRRTLDHLASKGMTVV
;
A
#
# COMPACT_ATOMS: atom_id res chain seq x y z
N MET A 1 -24.61 9.92 -24.71
CA MET A 1 -25.65 9.72 -23.69
C MET A 1 -25.27 8.65 -22.67
N LEU A 2 -25.21 7.34 -22.99
CA LEU A 2 -24.81 6.31 -22.01
C LEU A 2 -23.33 6.42 -21.53
N PHE A 3 -22.43 6.89 -22.40
CA PHE A 3 -21.02 7.11 -22.04
C PHE A 3 -20.84 8.32 -21.10
N ASP A 4 -21.65 9.37 -21.27
CA ASP A 4 -21.56 10.60 -20.47
C ASP A 4 -22.02 10.36 -19.02
N GLU A 5 -23.10 9.60 -18.83
CA GLU A 5 -23.59 9.24 -17.49
C GLU A 5 -22.60 8.33 -16.72
N CYS A 6 -21.93 7.41 -17.42
CA CYS A 6 -20.91 6.56 -16.82
C CYS A 6 -19.68 7.37 -16.40
N TYR A 7 -19.26 8.31 -17.25
CA TYR A 7 -18.12 9.18 -16.99
C TYR A 7 -18.38 10.12 -15.81
N ASP A 8 -19.56 10.73 -15.74
CA ASP A 8 -19.98 11.57 -14.61
C ASP A 8 -20.00 10.80 -13.29
N LYS A 9 -20.43 9.54 -13.31
CA LYS A 9 -20.41 8.67 -12.13
C LYS A 9 -18.98 8.42 -11.66
N VAL A 10 -18.04 8.15 -12.56
CA VAL A 10 -16.63 7.93 -12.22
C VAL A 10 -16.01 9.19 -11.59
N ILE A 11 -16.29 10.36 -12.14
CA ILE A 11 -15.80 11.64 -11.59
C ILE A 11 -16.32 11.86 -10.17
N LYS A 12 -17.63 11.66 -9.96
CA LYS A 12 -18.25 11.84 -8.63
C LYS A 12 -17.68 10.86 -7.60
N LEU A 13 -17.49 9.60 -7.98
CA LEU A 13 -16.89 8.60 -7.10
C LEU A 13 -15.44 8.92 -6.76
N LYS A 14 -14.65 9.35 -7.75
CA LYS A 14 -13.26 9.79 -7.53
C LYS A 14 -13.20 10.99 -6.58
N ALA A 15 -14.06 11.99 -6.78
CA ALA A 15 -14.12 13.17 -5.91
C ALA A 15 -14.48 12.78 -4.47
N ALA A 16 -15.51 11.97 -4.27
CA ALA A 16 -15.93 11.50 -2.94
C ALA A 16 -14.84 10.64 -2.25
N ALA A 17 -14.14 9.79 -3.01
CA ALA A 17 -13.02 9.01 -2.49
C ALA A 17 -11.86 9.91 -2.03
N LEU A 18 -11.46 10.88 -2.85
CA LEU A 18 -10.40 11.83 -2.50
C LEU A 18 -10.79 12.69 -1.30
N GLU A 19 -12.04 13.16 -1.24
CA GLU A 19 -12.57 13.90 -0.09
C GLU A 19 -12.51 13.06 1.19
N THR A 20 -12.92 11.79 1.11
CA THR A 20 -12.85 10.86 2.25
C THR A 20 -11.41 10.65 2.71
N ILE A 21 -10.49 10.44 1.77
CA ILE A 21 -9.06 10.24 2.04
C ILE A 21 -8.50 11.48 2.75
N TYR A 22 -8.67 12.68 2.18
CA TYR A 22 -8.09 13.90 2.75
C TYR A 22 -8.75 14.34 4.05
N THR A 23 -10.00 13.93 4.29
CA THR A 23 -10.68 14.19 5.57
C THR A 23 -10.17 13.24 6.67
N LYS A 24 -9.96 11.95 6.36
CA LYS A 24 -9.49 10.97 7.35
C LYS A 24 -7.98 11.00 7.58
N TYR A 25 -7.23 11.19 6.50
CA TYR A 25 -5.78 11.15 6.43
C TYR A 25 -5.29 12.45 5.76
N PRO A 26 -5.19 13.57 6.49
CA PRO A 26 -4.81 14.83 5.90
C PRO A 26 -3.30 14.87 5.56
N LYS A 27 -2.97 15.34 4.34
CA LYS A 27 -1.60 15.41 3.80
C LYS A 27 -0.58 16.16 4.68
N ASN A 28 -1.03 17.04 5.58
CA ASN A 28 -0.13 17.77 6.46
C ASN A 28 0.60 16.87 7.48
N ASN A 29 0.00 15.73 7.85
CA ASN A 29 0.50 14.84 8.89
C ASN A 29 0.56 13.36 8.45
N TRP A 30 0.15 13.05 7.21
CA TRP A 30 0.07 11.70 6.66
C TRP A 30 0.88 11.55 5.38
N ILE A 31 1.61 10.45 5.27
CA ILE A 31 2.24 10.01 4.02
C ILE A 31 1.29 9.03 3.33
N HIS A 32 0.72 9.49 2.22
CA HIS A 32 -0.10 8.67 1.34
C HIS A 32 0.78 7.78 0.47
N ILE A 33 0.55 6.47 0.52
CA ILE A 33 1.21 5.50 -0.36
C ILE A 33 0.17 4.67 -1.10
N CYS A 34 0.29 4.61 -2.42
CA CYS A 34 -0.49 3.73 -3.26
C CYS A 34 0.38 2.55 -3.71
N ILE A 35 -0.14 1.35 -3.55
CA ILE A 35 0.48 0.11 -4.04
C ILE A 35 -0.46 -0.50 -5.07
N ASP A 36 0.06 -0.71 -6.27
CA ASP A 36 -0.65 -1.41 -7.33
C ASP A 36 0.25 -2.46 -7.95
N GLY A 37 -0.32 -3.60 -8.31
CA GLY A 37 0.42 -4.73 -8.80
C GLY A 37 -0.32 -5.48 -9.89
N SER A 38 0.42 -5.86 -10.92
CA SER A 38 -0.10 -6.51 -12.12
C SER A 38 0.61 -7.84 -12.35
N LYS A 39 -0.08 -8.74 -13.06
CA LYS A 39 0.50 -10.01 -13.50
C LYS A 39 0.89 -9.88 -14.96
N ILE A 40 2.17 -10.07 -15.24
CA ILE A 40 2.72 -10.13 -16.59
C ILE A 40 3.08 -11.60 -16.92
N PRO A 41 3.33 -11.96 -18.18
CA PRO A 41 3.75 -13.32 -18.51
C PRO A 41 4.99 -13.72 -17.69
N ASP A 42 4.90 -14.88 -17.04
CA ASP A 42 5.91 -15.48 -16.17
C ASP A 42 6.35 -14.69 -14.93
N ASN A 43 5.87 -13.46 -14.71
CA ASN A 43 6.29 -12.61 -13.59
C ASN A 43 5.13 -11.80 -13.00
N VAL A 44 5.41 -11.11 -11.91
CA VAL A 44 4.50 -10.16 -11.26
C VAL A 44 5.23 -8.84 -11.03
N GLU A 45 4.56 -7.73 -11.30
CA GLU A 45 5.11 -6.38 -11.19
C GLU A 45 4.36 -5.57 -10.14
N VAL A 46 5.08 -4.74 -9.38
CA VAL A 46 4.48 -3.83 -8.39
C VAL A 46 5.03 -2.44 -8.52
N GLY A 47 4.12 -1.49 -8.51
CA GLY A 47 4.39 -0.08 -8.33
C GLY A 47 4.04 0.33 -6.90
N VAL A 48 4.91 1.12 -6.30
CA VAL A 48 4.64 1.87 -5.06
C VAL A 48 4.81 3.34 -5.38
N TYR A 49 3.78 4.14 -5.09
CA TYR A 49 3.80 5.58 -5.31
C TYR A 49 3.50 6.32 -4.01
N SER A 50 4.34 7.30 -3.69
CA SER A 50 4.12 8.31 -2.67
C SER A 50 4.62 9.66 -3.18
N GLU A 51 4.15 10.76 -2.61
CA GLU A 51 4.69 12.10 -2.95
C GLU A 51 6.20 12.22 -2.65
N LEU A 52 6.75 11.33 -1.81
CA LEU A 52 8.16 11.33 -1.43
C LEU A 52 9.06 10.45 -2.31
N PHE A 53 8.50 9.44 -2.97
CA PHE A 53 9.22 8.51 -3.84
C PHE A 53 8.26 7.64 -4.66
N ALA A 54 8.77 7.11 -5.77
CA ALA A 54 8.14 6.04 -6.51
C ALA A 54 9.12 4.87 -6.66
N LEU A 55 8.60 3.65 -6.54
CA LEU A 55 9.36 2.42 -6.70
C LEU A 55 8.61 1.51 -7.65
N TYR A 56 9.38 0.71 -8.37
CA TYR A 56 8.85 -0.34 -9.20
C TYR A 56 9.74 -1.56 -9.08
N ALA A 57 9.13 -2.73 -8.90
CA ALA A 57 9.83 -3.98 -8.73
C ALA A 57 9.17 -5.10 -9.53
N PHE A 58 10.01 -5.94 -10.12
CA PHE A 58 9.60 -7.22 -10.67
C PHE A 58 9.93 -8.31 -9.65
N LEU A 59 8.95 -9.16 -9.40
CA LEU A 59 9.19 -10.42 -8.73
C LEU A 59 9.27 -11.53 -9.79
N GLY A 60 10.27 -12.39 -9.60
CA GLY A 60 10.55 -13.50 -10.49
C GLY A 60 9.40 -14.51 -10.59
N PRO A 61 9.60 -15.57 -11.38
CA PRO A 61 8.57 -16.56 -11.62
C PRO A 61 8.11 -17.24 -10.33
N PHE A 62 6.88 -17.75 -10.35
CA PHE A 62 6.23 -18.45 -9.23
C PHE A 62 5.81 -17.57 -8.04
N ARG A 63 5.71 -16.25 -8.22
CA ARG A 63 5.12 -15.33 -7.25
C ARG A 63 3.70 -14.94 -7.63
N THR A 64 2.87 -14.69 -6.61
CA THR A 64 1.48 -14.27 -6.79
C THR A 64 1.35 -12.75 -6.60
N ASN A 65 0.25 -12.16 -7.08
CA ASN A 65 -0.09 -10.76 -6.80
C ASN A 65 -0.19 -10.48 -5.28
N PHE A 66 -0.45 -11.51 -4.47
CA PHE A 66 -0.48 -11.41 -3.03
C PHE A 66 0.93 -11.27 -2.44
N ASP A 67 1.86 -12.17 -2.81
CA ASP A 67 3.26 -12.11 -2.34
C ASP A 67 3.90 -10.78 -2.70
N LEU A 68 3.61 -10.32 -3.91
CA LEU A 68 4.05 -9.06 -4.46
C LEU A 68 3.64 -7.85 -3.61
N LYS A 69 2.38 -7.78 -3.19
CA LYS A 69 1.90 -6.67 -2.37
C LYS A 69 2.54 -6.68 -0.98
N LEU A 70 2.77 -7.85 -0.40
CA LEU A 70 3.47 -7.95 0.88
C LEU A 70 4.94 -7.52 0.78
N GLU A 71 5.66 -7.99 -0.25
CA GLU A 71 7.05 -7.56 -0.48
C GLU A 71 7.15 -6.06 -0.75
N ALA A 72 6.22 -5.51 -1.53
CA ALA A 72 6.14 -4.07 -1.76
C ALA A 72 5.95 -3.28 -0.47
N ILE A 73 5.13 -3.76 0.46
CA ILE A 73 4.95 -3.11 1.76
C ILE A 73 6.22 -3.20 2.62
N ILE A 74 6.94 -4.33 2.59
CA ILE A 74 8.21 -4.47 3.31
C ILE A 74 9.23 -3.46 2.78
N VAL A 75 9.44 -3.43 1.46
CA VAL A 75 10.36 -2.49 0.79
C VAL A 75 9.95 -1.04 1.08
N LEU A 76 8.66 -0.75 1.01
CA LEU A 76 8.09 0.55 1.35
C LEU A 76 8.49 0.98 2.77
N ILE A 77 8.29 0.12 3.76
CA ILE A 77 8.60 0.46 5.15
C ILE A 77 10.11 0.64 5.36
N GLU A 78 10.95 -0.16 4.71
CA GLU A 78 12.40 0.03 4.72
C GLU A 78 12.78 1.41 4.14
N GLN A 79 12.17 1.80 3.02
CA GLN A 79 12.40 3.10 2.40
C GLN A 79 11.93 4.26 3.26
N ILE A 80 10.82 4.11 3.99
CA ILE A 80 10.39 5.10 4.98
C ILE A 80 11.34 5.14 6.17
N SER A 81 11.81 3.98 6.64
CA SER A 81 12.66 3.85 7.82
C SER A 81 14.03 4.51 7.68
N VAL A 82 14.57 4.59 6.46
CA VAL A 82 15.83 5.28 6.15
C VAL A 82 15.65 6.77 5.87
N ARG A 83 14.42 7.25 5.66
CA ARG A 83 14.13 8.65 5.41
C ARG A 83 13.91 9.36 6.74
N THR A 84 14.55 10.52 6.91
CA THR A 84 14.25 11.42 8.03
C THR A 84 12.98 12.19 7.68
N VAL A 85 11.83 11.52 7.75
CA VAL A 85 10.52 12.11 7.51
C VAL A 85 9.95 12.67 8.82
N GLN A 86 9.40 13.90 8.76
CA GLN A 86 8.75 14.54 9.89
C GLN A 86 7.35 13.97 10.17
N PHE A 87 6.81 13.17 9.24
CA PHE A 87 5.48 12.58 9.35
C PHE A 87 5.49 11.39 10.30
N LYS A 88 4.48 11.35 11.17
CA LYS A 88 4.28 10.24 12.11
C LYS A 88 3.22 9.26 11.64
N ASN A 89 2.45 9.59 10.61
CA ASN A 89 1.36 8.74 10.15
C ASN A 89 1.53 8.38 8.68
N ILE A 90 1.18 7.14 8.34
CA ILE A 90 1.34 6.54 7.03
C ILE A 90 0.03 5.86 6.69
N ASP A 91 -0.54 6.17 5.53
CA ASP A 91 -1.73 5.50 4.99
C ASP A 91 -1.38 4.73 3.72
N ILE A 92 -1.68 3.43 3.70
CA ILE A 92 -1.35 2.53 2.59
C ILE A 92 -2.63 2.13 1.85
N PHE A 93 -2.76 2.58 0.60
CA PHE A 93 -3.82 2.17 -0.31
C PHE A 93 -3.37 0.96 -1.12
N ALA A 94 -4.06 -0.17 -0.92
CA ALA A 94 -3.92 -1.36 -1.73
C ALA A 94 -5.30 -1.83 -2.22
N ASP A 95 -5.40 -2.17 -3.49
CA ASP A 95 -6.59 -2.74 -4.16
C ASP A 95 -6.78 -4.24 -3.88
N SER A 96 -5.98 -4.84 -2.99
CA SER A 96 -6.06 -6.27 -2.64
C SER A 96 -6.70 -6.51 -1.29
N LEU A 97 -7.98 -6.93 -1.32
CA LEU A 97 -8.68 -7.39 -0.13
C LEU A 97 -7.98 -8.60 0.53
N SER A 98 -7.34 -9.47 -0.25
CA SER A 98 -6.59 -10.60 0.29
C SER A 98 -5.35 -10.15 1.05
N ALA A 99 -4.60 -9.17 0.54
CA ALA A 99 -3.46 -8.58 1.26
C ALA A 99 -3.90 -7.92 2.57
N ILE A 100 -4.94 -7.07 2.51
CA ILE A 100 -5.49 -6.40 3.70
C ILE A 100 -5.94 -7.43 4.75
N ARG A 101 -6.66 -8.48 4.33
CA ARG A 101 -7.13 -9.54 5.25
C ARG A 101 -5.99 -10.34 5.85
N ALA A 102 -4.96 -10.68 5.08
CA ALA A 102 -3.83 -11.45 5.60
C ALA A 102 -3.03 -10.66 6.65
N ILE A 103 -2.91 -9.35 6.44
CA ILE A 103 -2.29 -8.42 7.38
C ILE A 103 -3.12 -8.29 8.66
N ALA A 104 -4.44 -8.10 8.51
CA ALA A 104 -5.35 -7.93 9.65
C ALA A 104 -5.59 -9.23 10.43
N ALA A 105 -5.42 -10.39 9.79
CA ALA A 105 -5.61 -11.68 10.45
C ALA A 105 -4.39 -12.05 11.31
N HIS A 106 -4.52 -11.90 12.63
CA HIS A 106 -3.51 -12.33 13.60
C HIS A 106 -3.32 -13.86 13.68
N ASN A 107 -4.13 -14.66 12.97
CA ASN A 107 -4.23 -16.12 13.13
C ASN A 107 -3.90 -16.95 11.88
N ILE A 108 -3.37 -16.36 10.80
CA ILE A 108 -2.99 -17.14 9.60
C ILE A 108 -1.48 -17.44 9.63
N ALA A 109 -1.16 -18.70 9.34
CA ALA A 109 0.12 -19.38 9.48
C ALA A 109 1.37 -18.62 9.00
N GLU A 110 2.48 -18.98 9.65
CA GLU A 110 3.91 -18.64 9.55
C GLU A 110 4.48 -18.55 8.11
N SER A 111 3.96 -17.64 7.29
CA SER A 111 4.72 -17.19 6.12
C SER A 111 5.82 -16.26 6.61
N LYS A 112 7.08 -16.58 6.27
CA LYS A 112 8.25 -15.71 6.54
C LYS A 112 8.02 -14.27 6.10
N ILE A 113 7.20 -14.05 5.07
CA ILE A 113 6.86 -12.73 4.54
C ILE A 113 5.94 -11.99 5.51
N ILE A 114 4.92 -12.64 6.07
CA ILE A 114 4.00 -12.04 7.05
C ILE A 114 4.77 -11.72 8.35
N ASP A 115 5.67 -12.59 8.78
CA ASP A 115 6.51 -12.33 9.97
C ASP A 115 7.51 -11.20 9.74
N SER A 116 8.09 -11.11 8.53
CA SER A 116 8.91 -9.97 8.14
C SER A 116 8.10 -8.68 8.18
N TYR A 117 6.91 -8.69 7.60
CA TYR A 117 6.00 -7.55 7.60
C TYR A 117 5.64 -7.10 9.03
N ARG A 118 5.27 -8.01 9.92
CA ARG A 118 4.94 -7.70 11.32
C ARG A 118 6.13 -7.07 12.06
N ARG A 119 7.32 -7.66 11.96
CA ARG A 119 8.54 -7.08 12.57
C ARG A 119 8.83 -5.67 12.05
N THR A 120 8.58 -5.46 10.76
CA THR A 120 8.81 -4.20 10.10
C THR A 120 7.76 -3.14 10.51
N LEU A 121 6.50 -3.53 10.75
CA LEU A 121 5.51 -2.67 11.40
C LEU A 121 5.88 -2.35 12.85
N ASP A 122 6.29 -3.34 13.64
CA ASP A 122 6.68 -3.15 15.03
C ASP A 122 7.87 -2.18 15.14
N HIS A 123 8.81 -2.26 14.19
CA HIS A 123 9.92 -1.32 14.07
C HIS A 123 9.44 0.12 13.83
N LEU A 124 8.49 0.34 12.93
CA LEU A 124 7.89 1.67 12.73
C LEU A 124 7.14 2.15 13.97
N ALA A 125 6.37 1.28 14.62
CA ALA A 125 5.66 1.58 15.85
C ALA A 125 6.64 2.01 16.96
N SER A 126 7.79 1.34 17.07
CA SER A 126 8.86 1.69 18.03
C SER A 126 9.46 3.08 17.79
N LYS A 127 9.39 3.59 16.55
CA LYS A 127 9.79 4.96 16.17
C LYS A 127 8.68 5.98 16.39
N GLY A 128 7.53 5.57 16.94
CA GLY A 128 6.37 6.42 17.16
C GLY A 128 5.59 6.74 15.88
N MET A 129 5.70 5.87 14.88
CA MET A 129 4.94 5.99 13.63
C MET A 129 3.68 5.11 13.66
N THR A 130 2.61 5.60 13.06
CA THR A 130 1.33 4.89 12.89
C THR A 130 1.16 4.53 11.42
N VAL A 131 0.85 3.26 11.14
CA VAL A 131 0.53 2.77 9.79
C VAL A 131 -0.93 2.33 9.77
N VAL A 132 -1.70 2.79 8.78
CA VAL A 132 -3.12 2.47 8.59
C VAL A 132 -3.38 1.97 7.18
#